data_AF-A0A7X6ZZK6-F1
#
_entry.id   AF-A0A7X6ZZK6-F1
#
_cell.length_a   1.000
_cell.length_b   1.000
_cell.length_c   1.000
_cell.angle_alpha   90.00
_cell.angle_beta   90.00
_cell.angle_gamma   90.00
#
_symmetry.space_group_name_H-M   'P 1'
#
loop_
_entity.id
_entity.type
_entity.pdbx_description
1 polymer ?
#
loop_
_entity_poly.entity_id
_entity_poly.type
_entity_poly.pdbx_seq_one_letter_code
_entity_poly.pdbx_strand_id
1 'polypeptide(L)'
;MKRKLTNKKREALAGYTFIMVWIIGFLLLNLFPLFASFYYSFNDIIIDGEKGLIATFSGFKNYIDAFTSDPIFLTALGNYLLDVAIYLPLIIIISMIIAMLLNQKIKGRGFFRAVFFLPVIISSGPVI
;
A
#
# COMPACT_ATOMS: atom_id res chain seq x y z
N MET A 1 -10.56 10.48 -45.31
CA MET A 1 -10.61 9.00 -45.25
C MET A 1 -10.61 8.55 -43.78
N LYS A 2 -11.75 8.14 -43.21
CA LYS A 2 -11.77 7.52 -41.87
C LYS A 2 -11.32 6.06 -42.02
N ARG A 3 -10.06 5.75 -41.68
CA ARG A 3 -9.53 4.38 -41.62
C ARG A 3 -10.41 3.57 -40.66
N LYS A 4 -11.26 2.69 -41.19
CA LYS A 4 -12.08 1.78 -40.36
C LYS A 4 -11.12 0.87 -39.58
N LEU A 5 -11.13 0.99 -38.26
CA LEU A 5 -10.33 0.15 -37.37
C LEU A 5 -10.75 -1.32 -37.55
N THR A 6 -9.78 -2.22 -37.70
CA THR A 6 -10.02 -3.67 -37.70
C THR A 6 -10.72 -4.09 -36.39
N ASN A 7 -11.62 -5.08 -36.43
CA ASN A 7 -12.37 -5.53 -35.25
C ASN A 7 -11.50 -5.77 -34.01
N LYS A 8 -10.32 -6.40 -34.18
CA LYS A 8 -9.33 -6.60 -33.10
C LYS A 8 -8.84 -5.29 -32.45
N LYS A 9 -8.65 -4.23 -33.24
CA LYS A 9 -8.24 -2.90 -32.72
C LYS A 9 -9.37 -2.22 -31.95
N ARG A 10 -10.63 -2.45 -32.37
CA ARG A 10 -11.81 -1.89 -31.70
C ARG A 10 -12.06 -2.57 -30.35
N GLU A 11 -11.89 -3.90 -30.28
CA GLU A 11 -11.97 -4.66 -29.02
C GLU A 11 -10.85 -4.26 -28.06
N ALA A 12 -9.61 -4.12 -28.55
CA ALA A 12 -8.50 -3.63 -27.73
C ALA A 12 -8.76 -2.22 -27.19
N LEU A 13 -9.26 -1.30 -28.03
CA LEU A 13 -9.59 0.06 -27.60
C LEU A 13 -10.64 0.06 -26.49
N ALA A 14 -11.69 -0.75 -26.64
CA ALA A 14 -12.73 -0.89 -25.62
C ALA A 14 -12.15 -1.41 -24.29
N GLY A 15 -11.30 -2.44 -24.33
CA GLY A 15 -10.59 -2.95 -23.16
C GLY A 15 -9.72 -1.89 -22.47
N TYR A 16 -8.96 -1.10 -23.24
CA TYR A 16 -8.17 0.00 -22.70
C TYR A 16 -9.04 1.08 -22.07
N THR A 17 -10.17 1.46 -22.67
CA THR A 17 -11.07 2.46 -22.10
C THR A 17 -11.63 2.02 -20.75
N PHE A 18 -11.98 0.74 -20.58
CA PHE A 18 -12.45 0.22 -19.30
C PHE A 18 -11.36 0.26 -18.21
N ILE A 19 -10.14 -0.16 -18.55
CA ILE A 19 -9.04 -0.19 -17.58
C ILE A 19 -8.51 1.23 -17.28
N MET A 20 -8.62 2.17 -18.23
CA MET A 20 -8.14 3.54 -18.07
C MET A 20 -8.76 4.27 -16.88
N VAL A 21 -10.04 4.02 -16.56
CA VAL A 21 -10.68 4.64 -15.39
C VAL A 21 -9.97 4.24 -14.10
N TRP A 22 -9.65 2.94 -13.96
CA TRP A 22 -8.89 2.44 -12.81
C TRP A 22 -7.45 2.96 -12.79
N ILE A 23 -6.78 2.98 -13.95
CA ILE A 23 -5.41 3.50 -14.07
C ILE A 23 -5.36 4.97 -13.67
N ILE A 24 -6.26 5.80 -14.18
CA ILE A 24 -6.30 7.23 -13.86
C ILE A 24 -6.53 7.41 -12.36
N GLY A 25 -7.45 6.66 -11.76
CA GLY A 25 -7.67 6.68 -10.31
C GLY A 25 -6.41 6.29 -9.52
N PHE A 26 -5.74 5.21 -9.91
CA PHE A 26 -4.48 4.78 -9.29
C PHE A 26 -3.38 5.85 -9.41
N LEU A 27 -3.20 6.43 -10.60
CA LEU A 27 -2.18 7.44 -10.86
C LEU A 27 -2.40 8.70 -10.01
N LEU A 28 -3.64 9.20 -9.95
CA LEU A 28 -3.95 10.44 -9.25
C LEU A 28 -4.03 10.26 -7.73
N LEU A 29 -4.56 9.13 -7.25
CA LEU A 29 -4.86 8.95 -5.83
C LEU A 29 -3.80 8.14 -5.07
N ASN A 30 -2.98 7.33 -5.76
CA ASN A 30 -1.93 6.53 -5.11
C ASN A 30 -0.54 6.96 -5.56
N LEU A 31 -0.32 6.98 -6.87
CA LEU A 31 1.03 7.20 -7.39
C LEU A 31 1.49 8.66 -7.21
N PHE A 32 0.61 9.62 -7.46
CA PHE A 32 0.89 11.04 -7.26
C PHE A 32 1.26 11.36 -5.79
N PRO A 33 0.46 11.02 -4.76
CA PRO A 33 0.85 11.30 -3.38
C PRO A 33 2.09 10.54 -2.95
N LEU A 34 2.33 9.32 -3.46
CA LEU A 34 3.58 8.59 -3.21
C LEU A 34 4.80 9.41 -3.68
N PHE A 35 4.79 9.91 -4.91
CA PHE A 35 5.87 10.75 -5.42
C PHE A 35 5.96 12.09 -4.69
N ALA A 36 4.83 12.69 -4.31
CA ALA A 36 4.82 13.90 -3.50
C ALA A 36 5.48 13.66 -2.14
N SER A 37 5.18 12.55 -1.46
CA SER A 37 5.84 12.15 -0.21
C SER A 37 7.33 11.94 -0.36
N PHE A 38 7.77 11.30 -1.47
CA PHE A 38 9.19 11.19 -1.78
C PHE A 38 9.84 12.54 -2.05
N TYR A 39 9.17 13.46 -2.75
CA TYR A 39 9.70 14.80 -2.93
C TYR A 39 9.81 15.53 -1.58
N TYR A 40 8.77 15.45 -0.75
CA TYR A 40 8.70 16.05 0.56
C TYR A 40 9.77 15.56 1.53
N SER A 41 10.22 14.30 1.45
CA SER A 41 11.28 13.82 2.32
C SER A 41 12.64 14.51 2.11
N PHE A 42 12.89 15.10 0.93
CA PHE A 42 14.09 15.91 0.64
C PHE A 42 13.91 17.40 0.93
N ASN A 43 12.74 17.83 1.38
CA ASN A 43 12.45 19.21 1.69
C ASN A 43 12.26 19.39 3.20
N ASP A 44 12.69 20.53 3.71
CA ASP A 44 12.29 21.02 5.02
C ASP A 44 10.92 21.69 4.87
N ILE A 45 9.92 21.11 5.53
CA ILE A 45 8.51 21.49 5.37
C ILE A 45 8.07 22.23 6.61
N ILE A 46 7.80 23.53 6.43
CA ILE A 46 7.24 24.38 7.47
C ILE A 46 5.81 24.72 7.06
N ILE A 47 4.86 24.45 7.94
CA ILE A 47 3.46 24.83 7.76
C ILE A 47 3.32 26.24 8.33
N ASP A 48 3.27 27.23 7.45
CA ASP A 48 2.98 28.62 7.82
C ASP A 48 1.48 28.88 7.65
N GLY A 49 0.83 29.38 8.71
CA GLY A 49 -0.62 29.63 8.74
C GLY A 49 -1.09 30.69 7.74
N GLU A 50 -0.21 31.57 7.26
CA GLU A 50 -0.54 32.61 6.29
C GLU A 50 -0.09 32.29 4.85
N LYS A 51 0.98 31.50 4.68
CA LYS A 51 1.60 31.22 3.37
C LYS A 51 1.44 29.77 2.90
N GLY A 52 0.82 28.91 3.69
CA GLY A 52 0.62 27.50 3.38
C GLY A 52 1.88 26.66 3.60
N LEU A 53 2.00 25.56 2.85
CA LEU A 53 3.17 24.65 2.90
C LEU A 53 4.39 25.30 2.25
N ILE A 54 5.38 25.69 3.04
CA ILE A 54 6.67 26.16 2.55
C ILE A 54 7.63 24.98 2.54
N ALA A 55 7.92 24.47 1.34
CA ALA A 55 8.91 23.42 1.13
C ALA A 55 10.24 24.05 0.71
N THR A 56 11.24 23.95 1.59
CA THR A 56 12.59 24.44 1.34
C THR A 56 13.48 23.25 1.01
N PHE A 57 14.07 23.20 -0.19
CA PHE A 57 14.88 22.04 -0.57
C PHE A 57 16.13 21.93 0.31
N SER A 58 16.14 20.92 1.19
CA SER A 58 17.22 20.65 2.15
C SER A 58 18.11 19.48 1.73
N GLY A 59 17.81 18.85 0.59
CA GLY A 59 18.57 17.75 0.02
C GLY A 59 18.55 16.52 0.93
N PHE A 60 19.73 15.98 1.25
CA PHE A 60 19.86 14.80 2.12
C PHE A 60 19.96 15.12 3.62
N LYS A 61 19.85 16.39 4.01
CA LYS A 61 20.00 16.80 5.40
C LYS A 61 19.05 16.05 6.35
N ASN A 62 17.78 15.92 5.98
CA ASN A 62 16.77 15.21 6.76
C ASN A 62 17.16 13.75 7.04
N TYR A 63 17.78 13.08 6.06
CA TYR A 63 18.25 11.70 6.22
C TYR A 63 19.47 11.64 7.13
N ILE A 64 20.46 12.52 6.93
CA ILE A 64 21.65 12.57 7.77
C ILE A 64 21.23 12.81 9.23
N ASP A 65 20.40 13.83 9.47
CA ASP A 65 19.90 14.17 10.79
C ASP A 65 19.14 13.00 11.44
N ALA A 66 18.33 12.26 10.66
CA ALA A 66 17.64 11.07 11.16
C ALA A 66 18.59 9.94 11.60
N PHE A 67 19.71 9.73 10.90
CA PHE A 67 20.67 8.66 11.23
C PHE A 67 21.73 9.08 12.25
N THR A 68 22.06 10.37 12.38
CA THR A 68 23.15 10.85 13.24
C THR A 68 22.70 11.63 14.45
N SER A 69 21.59 12.36 14.34
CA SER A 69 21.17 13.37 15.32
C SER A 69 19.88 13.01 16.05
N ASP A 70 19.04 12.17 15.44
CA ASP A 70 17.82 11.67 16.07
C ASP A 70 18.10 10.41 16.92
N PRO A 71 18.01 10.50 18.27
CA PRO A 71 18.26 9.35 19.15
C PRO A 71 17.13 8.31 19.11
N ILE A 72 15.95 8.66 18.62
CA ILE A 72 14.75 7.80 18.61
C ILE A 72 14.72 6.98 17.32
N PHE A 73 15.10 7.58 16.18
CA PHE A 73 14.94 6.97 14.86
C PHE A 73 15.57 5.57 14.76
N LEU A 74 16.84 5.40 15.16
CA LEU A 74 17.53 4.11 15.09
C LEU A 74 16.89 3.05 15.99
N THR A 75 16.44 3.46 17.19
CA THR A 75 15.76 2.57 18.12
C THR A 75 14.40 2.13 17.58
N ALA A 76 13.62 3.08 17.05
CA ALA A 76 12.32 2.81 16.44
C ALA A 76 12.46 1.90 15.20
N LEU A 77 13.46 2.16 14.35
CA LEU A 77 13.76 1.32 13.19
C LEU A 77 14.15 -0.11 13.62
N GLY A 78 15.01 -0.25 14.63
CA GLY A 78 15.42 -1.54 15.17
C GLY A 78 14.23 -2.33 15.73
N ASN A 79 13.37 -1.70 16.52
CA ASN A 79 12.16 -2.31 17.05
C ASN A 79 11.20 -2.74 15.94
N TYR A 80 10.98 -1.88 14.94
CA TYR A 80 10.13 -2.21 13.80
C TYR A 80 10.68 -3.39 13.00
N LEU A 81 11.99 -3.43 12.73
CA LEU A 81 12.61 -4.54 12.03
C LEU A 81 12.54 -5.84 12.83
N LEU A 82 12.69 -5.77 14.15
CA LEU A 82 12.53 -6.92 15.05
C LEU A 82 11.09 -7.44 15.01
N ASP A 83 10.11 -6.55 15.11
CA ASP A 83 8.69 -6.88 14.99
C ASP A 83 8.39 -7.55 13.65
N VAL A 84 8.85 -6.98 12.53
CA VAL A 84 8.66 -7.59 11.21
C VAL A 84 9.32 -8.97 11.14
N ALA A 85 10.55 -9.12 11.64
CA ALA A 85 11.27 -10.38 11.63
C ALA A 85 10.58 -11.48 12.47
N ILE A 86 9.84 -11.11 13.53
CA ILE A 86 9.14 -12.06 14.40
C ILE A 86 7.71 -12.33 13.91
N TYR A 87 6.93 -11.28 13.66
CA TYR A 87 5.52 -11.41 13.30
C TYR A 87 5.34 -11.97 11.90
N LEU A 88 6.18 -11.60 10.93
CA LEU A 88 5.99 -12.04 9.55
C LEU A 88 6.09 -13.57 9.42
N PRO A 89 7.14 -14.25 9.93
CA PRO A 89 7.18 -15.72 9.90
C PRO A 89 6.07 -16.35 10.72
N LEU A 90 5.74 -15.80 11.90
CA LEU A 90 4.70 -16.32 12.77
C LEU A 90 3.33 -16.34 12.06
N ILE A 91 2.97 -15.22 11.42
CA ILE A 91 1.73 -15.08 10.65
C ILE A 91 1.72 -16.08 9.48
N ILE A 92 2.83 -16.22 8.76
CA ILE A 92 2.93 -17.17 7.63
C ILE A 92 2.77 -18.60 8.11
N ILE A 93 3.45 -19.01 9.18
CA ILE A 93 3.37 -20.38 9.72
C ILE A 93 1.95 -20.69 10.19
N ILE A 94 1.35 -19.80 11.00
CA ILE A 94 0.00 -20.00 11.52
C ILE A 94 -1.03 -20.01 10.38
N SER A 95 -0.95 -19.05 9.45
CA SER A 95 -1.87 -19.02 8.30
C SER A 95 -1.74 -20.25 7.41
N MET A 96 -0.52 -20.77 7.22
CA MET A 96 -0.28 -22.01 6.47
C MET A 96 -0.88 -23.23 7.17
N ILE A 97 -0.70 -23.37 8.49
CA ILE A 97 -1.31 -24.45 9.29
C ILE A 97 -2.83 -24.40 9.16
N ILE A 98 -3.43 -23.23 9.35
CA ILE A 98 -4.88 -23.06 9.24
C ILE A 98 -5.36 -23.35 7.81
N ALA A 99 -4.65 -22.88 6.79
CA ALA A 99 -4.97 -23.17 5.39
C ALA A 99 -4.95 -24.68 5.11
N MET A 100 -3.96 -25.41 5.62
CA MET A 100 -3.89 -26.87 5.49
C MET A 100 -5.06 -27.56 6.20
N LEU A 101 -5.41 -27.14 7.41
CA LEU A 101 -6.56 -27.68 8.15
C LEU A 101 -7.87 -27.45 7.40
N LEU A 102 -8.10 -26.23 6.89
CA LEU A 102 -9.30 -25.87 6.11
C LEU A 102 -9.35 -26.52 4.72
N ASN A 103 -8.24 -27.04 4.22
CA ASN A 103 -8.17 -27.76 2.94
C ASN A 103 -8.58 -29.24 3.07
N GLN A 104 -8.56 -29.81 4.27
CA GLN A 104 -8.95 -31.21 4.50
C GLN A 104 -10.45 -31.45 4.23
N LYS A 105 -10.82 -32.71 3.91
CA LYS A 105 -12.21 -33.13 3.66
C LYS A 105 -12.99 -33.23 4.98
N ILE A 106 -13.28 -32.10 5.61
CA ILE A 106 -14.02 -32.00 6.86
C ILE A 106 -15.51 -31.76 6.55
N LYS A 107 -16.42 -32.41 7.29
CA LYS A 107 -17.87 -32.10 7.23
C LYS A 107 -18.10 -30.70 7.82
N GLY A 108 -18.80 -29.82 7.09
CA GLY A 108 -19.05 -28.44 7.52
C GLY A 108 -17.99 -27.40 7.11
N ARG A 109 -17.13 -27.70 6.12
CA ARG A 109 -16.06 -26.81 5.62
C ARG A 109 -16.47 -25.35 5.34
N GLY A 110 -17.69 -25.12 4.84
CA GLY A 110 -18.19 -23.77 4.55
C GLY A 110 -18.32 -22.89 5.79
N PHE A 111 -18.81 -23.46 6.90
CA PHE A 111 -18.97 -22.76 8.17
C PHE A 111 -17.61 -22.38 8.78
N PHE A 112 -16.65 -23.31 8.81
CA PHE A 112 -15.31 -23.04 9.33
C PHE A 112 -14.57 -21.95 8.55
N ARG A 113 -14.69 -21.94 7.22
CA ARG A 113 -14.14 -20.85 6.38
C ARG A 113 -14.81 -19.52 6.71
N ALA A 114 -16.14 -19.50 6.83
CA ALA A 114 -16.86 -18.27 7.15
C ALA A 114 -16.41 -17.68 8.49
N VAL A 115 -16.33 -18.46 9.57
CA VAL A 115 -15.89 -17.98 10.89
C VAL A 115 -14.44 -17.49 10.85
N PHE A 116 -13.54 -18.18 10.15
CA PHE A 116 -12.14 -17.76 10.04
C PHE A 116 -11.96 -16.45 9.24
N PHE A 117 -12.71 -16.27 8.15
CA PHE A 117 -12.63 -15.07 7.32
C PHE A 117 -13.49 -13.91 7.84
N LEU A 118 -14.44 -14.17 8.74
CA LEU A 118 -15.34 -13.15 9.28
C LEU A 118 -14.61 -11.95 9.92
N PRO A 119 -13.58 -12.13 10.77
CA PRO A 119 -12.84 -11.00 11.35
C PRO A 119 -12.12 -10.17 10.29
N VAL A 120 -11.59 -10.80 9.24
CA VAL A 120 -10.91 -10.08 8.14
C VAL A 120 -11.92 -9.26 7.35
N ILE A 121 -13.12 -9.81 7.09
CA ILE A 121 -14.19 -9.10 6.38
C ILE A 121 -14.69 -7.92 7.22
N ILE A 122 -14.86 -8.10 8.53
CA ILE A 122 -15.32 -7.04 9.44
C ILE A 122 -14.23 -5.99 9.67
N SER A 123 -12.98 -6.40 9.81
CA SER A 123 -11.85 -5.47 10.01
C SER A 123 -11.49 -4.69 8.74
N SER A 124 -11.78 -5.22 7.55
CA SER A 124 -11.49 -4.55 6.27
C SER A 124 -12.58 -3.57 5.82
N GLY A 125 -13.72 -3.51 6.52
CA GLY A 125 -14.79 -2.56 6.24
C GLY A 125 -15.25 -1.86 7.51
N PRO A 126 -15.08 -0.54 7.70
CA PRO A 126 -14.46 0.49 6.87
C PRO A 126 -13.06 0.87 7.39
N VAL A 127 -12.12 1.07 6.46
CA VAL A 127 -10.94 1.91 6.72
C VAL A 127 -11.46 3.34 6.86
N ILE A 128 -11.67 3.79 8.10
CA ILE A 128 -11.71 5.21 8.46
C ILE A 128 -10.39 5.50 9.18
#